data_AF-A0A7Y9IDN2-F1
#
_entry.id   AF-A0A7Y9IDN2-F1
#
_cell.length_a   1.000
_cell.length_b   1.000
_cell.length_c   1.000
_cell.angle_alpha   90.00
_cell.angle_beta   90.00
_cell.angle_gamma   90.00
#
_symmetry.space_group_name_H-M   'P 1'
#
loop_
_entity.id
_entity.type
_entity.pdbx_description
1 polymer ?
#
loop_
_entity_poly.entity_id
_entity_poly.type
_entity_poly.pdbx_seq_one_letter_code
_entity_poly.pdbx_strand_id
1 'polypeptide(L)'
;MPEKATHDYKRNGTTTLFAALEVATGKVTDQCYDRHGKAEFLDFLKKVAKAYPRRQLHVVLDNYHTHKHDDINQWLIKNPRVSLHFTPTSGSWLNLVEIFFGIITRQAIRRGSFDSVKQLAAAIRTFIEAWNDRCHPFSWTKTADEILPHATRKRTSDA
;
A
#
# COMPACT_ATOMS: atom_id res chain seq x y z
N MET A 1 30.30 7.55 -23.23
CA MET A 1 30.38 8.61 -22.20
C MET A 1 28.98 8.90 -21.69
N PRO A 2 28.76 8.89 -20.36
CA PRO A 2 27.60 9.53 -19.75
C PRO A 2 27.29 10.94 -20.21
N GLU A 3 26.29 11.20 -21.04
CA GLU A 3 25.83 12.57 -21.27
C GLU A 3 25.15 13.09 -19.99
N LYS A 4 25.72 14.12 -19.37
CA LYS A 4 25.13 14.83 -18.22
C LYS A 4 24.05 15.78 -18.75
N ALA A 5 22.80 15.32 -18.79
CA ALA A 5 21.67 16.22 -18.97
C ALA A 5 21.52 17.09 -17.70
N THR A 6 21.75 18.40 -17.85
CA THR A 6 21.41 19.41 -16.85
C THR A 6 19.88 19.53 -16.83
N HIS A 7 19.23 18.71 -16.00
CA HIS A 7 17.76 18.69 -15.93
C HIS A 7 17.29 19.89 -15.12
N ASP A 8 16.73 20.87 -15.81
CA ASP A 8 15.86 21.86 -15.21
C ASP A 8 14.66 21.10 -14.60
N TYR A 9 14.63 20.99 -13.27
CA TYR A 9 13.66 20.15 -12.57
C TYR A 9 12.33 20.90 -12.43
N LYS A 10 11.43 20.72 -13.40
CA LYS A 10 10.05 21.21 -13.31
C LYS A 10 9.15 20.14 -12.69
N ARG A 11 8.59 20.41 -11.51
CA ARG A 11 7.68 19.49 -10.82
C ARG A 11 6.28 19.55 -11.46
N ASN A 12 5.92 18.55 -12.25
CA ASN A 12 4.65 18.48 -12.98
C ASN A 12 3.44 18.02 -12.14
N GLY A 13 3.45 18.27 -10.82
CA GLY A 13 2.41 17.84 -9.86
C GLY A 13 2.73 16.54 -9.11
N THR A 14 1.78 16.03 -8.33
CA THR A 14 1.87 14.79 -7.53
C THR A 14 0.59 13.99 -7.62
N THR A 15 0.69 12.66 -7.55
CA THR A 15 -0.45 11.75 -7.34
C THR A 15 -0.20 10.88 -6.11
N THR A 16 -1.28 10.40 -5.51
CA THR A 16 -1.27 9.46 -4.40
C THR A 16 -1.67 8.08 -4.91
N LEU A 17 -0.76 7.10 -4.82
CA LEU A 17 -1.06 5.71 -5.11
C LEU A 17 -1.49 4.98 -3.84
N PHE A 18 -2.71 4.45 -3.83
CA PHE A 18 -3.10 3.41 -2.89
C PHE A 18 -2.95 2.04 -3.56
N ALA A 19 -2.39 1.07 -2.83
CA ALA A 19 -2.20 -0.28 -3.31
C ALA A 19 -2.51 -1.28 -2.19
N ALA A 20 -3.06 -2.43 -2.56
CA ALA A 20 -3.33 -3.56 -1.70
C ALA A 20 -2.68 -4.78 -2.34
N LEU A 21 -1.70 -5.36 -1.63
CA LEU A 21 -0.98 -6.55 -2.03
C LEU A 21 -1.66 -7.80 -1.45
N GLU A 22 -2.11 -8.70 -2.31
CA GLU A 22 -2.54 -10.05 -1.92
C GLU A 22 -1.29 -10.90 -1.70
N VAL A 23 -0.93 -11.13 -0.44
CA VAL A 23 0.34 -11.77 -0.06
C VAL A 23 0.50 -13.16 -0.68
N ALA A 24 -0.57 -13.95 -0.73
CA ALA A 24 -0.54 -15.34 -1.19
C ALA A 24 -0.28 -15.49 -2.70
N THR A 25 -0.51 -14.44 -3.50
CA THR A 25 -0.37 -14.48 -4.97
C THR A 25 0.64 -13.46 -5.48
N GLY A 26 0.89 -12.39 -4.71
CA GLY A 26 1.63 -11.21 -5.15
C GLY A 26 0.80 -10.20 -5.95
N LYS A 27 -0.50 -10.46 -6.15
CA LYS A 27 -1.36 -9.60 -6.96
C LYS A 27 -1.60 -8.27 -6.26
N VAL A 28 -1.55 -7.18 -7.01
CA VAL A 28 -1.78 -5.82 -6.53
C VAL A 28 -3.08 -5.28 -7.07
N THR A 29 -3.95 -4.82 -6.19
CA THR A 29 -5.09 -3.94 -6.53
C THR A 29 -4.69 -2.52 -6.19
N ASP A 30 -4.85 -1.59 -7.12
CA ASP A 30 -4.40 -0.20 -6.92
C ASP A 30 -5.44 0.84 -7.35
N GLN A 31 -5.21 2.08 -6.93
CA GLN A 31 -5.86 3.26 -7.48
C GLN A 31 -5.01 4.51 -7.21
N CYS A 32 -4.87 5.37 -8.23
CA CYS A 32 -4.32 6.71 -8.07
C CYS A 32 -5.41 7.73 -7.72
N TYR A 33 -5.10 8.64 -6.82
CA TYR A 33 -5.93 9.78 -6.42
C TYR A 33 -5.12 11.08 -6.45
N ASP A 34 -5.80 12.21 -6.49
CA ASP A 34 -5.16 13.54 -6.43
C ASP A 34 -4.77 13.93 -5.00
N ARG A 35 -5.39 13.30 -4.00
CA ARG A 35 -5.20 13.59 -2.57
C ARG A 35 -4.91 12.32 -1.80
N HIS A 36 -4.29 12.49 -0.63
CA HIS A 36 -4.08 11.43 0.34
C HIS A 36 -4.94 11.73 1.57
N GLY A 37 -6.10 11.09 1.67
CA GLY A 37 -7.07 11.38 2.70
C GLY A 37 -7.98 10.20 3.02
N LYS A 38 -8.82 10.40 4.04
CA LYS A 38 -9.76 9.38 4.54
C LYS A 38 -10.82 8.97 3.52
N ALA A 39 -11.27 9.92 2.68
CA ALA A 39 -12.29 9.65 1.67
C ALA A 39 -11.73 8.75 0.57
N GLU A 40 -10.51 9.06 0.12
CA GLU A 40 -9.77 8.27 -0.87
C GLU A 40 -9.44 6.88 -0.32
N PHE A 41 -9.02 6.79 0.95
CA PHE A 41 -8.79 5.50 1.59
C PHE A 41 -10.06 4.64 1.68
N LEU A 42 -11.19 5.22 2.10
CA LEU A 42 -12.45 4.48 2.17
C LEU A 42 -12.95 4.03 0.79
N ASP A 43 -12.81 4.90 -0.22
CA ASP A 43 -13.11 4.54 -1.61
C ASP A 43 -12.23 3.37 -2.09
N PHE A 44 -10.93 3.45 -1.83
CA PHE A 44 -10.00 2.39 -2.16
C PHE A 44 -10.32 1.08 -1.42
N LEU A 45 -10.66 1.14 -0.14
CA LEU A 45 -11.04 -0.03 0.64
C LEU A 45 -12.31 -0.69 0.08
N LYS A 46 -13.30 0.09 -0.36
CA LYS A 46 -14.47 -0.42 -1.10
C LYS A 46 -14.09 -1.08 -2.41
N LYS A 47 -13.13 -0.52 -3.16
CA LYS A 47 -12.60 -1.12 -4.39
C LYS A 47 -11.94 -2.48 -4.13
N VAL A 48 -11.07 -2.57 -3.12
CA VAL A 48 -10.46 -3.85 -2.69
C VAL A 48 -11.55 -4.85 -2.29
N ALA A 49 -12.51 -4.42 -1.48
CA ALA A 49 -13.62 -5.27 -1.07
C ALA A 49 -14.39 -5.81 -2.29
N LYS A 50 -14.66 -4.98 -3.30
CA LYS A 50 -15.35 -5.38 -4.54
C LYS A 50 -14.51 -6.35 -5.39
N ALA A 51 -13.18 -6.21 -5.40
CA ALA A 51 -12.28 -7.11 -6.13
C ALA A 51 -12.30 -8.54 -5.55
N TYR A 52 -12.60 -8.69 -4.25
CA TYR A 52 -12.66 -9.97 -3.55
C TYR A 52 -14.01 -10.16 -2.81
N PRO A 53 -15.13 -10.35 -3.54
CA PRO A 53 -16.47 -10.26 -2.95
C PRO A 53 -16.86 -11.45 -2.07
N ARG A 54 -16.21 -12.61 -2.25
CA ARG A 54 -16.56 -13.89 -1.60
C ARG A 54 -15.51 -14.38 -0.60
N ARG A 55 -14.66 -13.48 -0.10
CA ARG A 55 -13.55 -13.81 0.80
C ARG A 55 -13.63 -12.96 2.08
N GLN A 56 -13.20 -13.56 3.19
CA GLN A 56 -12.83 -12.80 4.39
C GLN A 56 -11.53 -12.04 4.08
N LEU A 57 -11.51 -10.75 4.35
CA LEU A 57 -10.38 -9.86 4.07
C LEU A 57 -9.74 -9.43 5.38
N HIS A 58 -8.49 -9.82 5.56
CA HIS A 58 -7.62 -9.34 6.62
C HIS A 58 -6.64 -8.34 6.01
N VAL A 59 -6.87 -7.05 6.24
CA VAL A 59 -6.08 -5.98 5.65
C VAL A 59 -5.08 -5.51 6.70
N VAL A 60 -3.79 -5.72 6.44
CA VAL A 60 -2.70 -5.23 7.29
C VAL A 60 -2.33 -3.82 6.83
N LEU A 61 -2.30 -2.87 7.77
CA LEU A 61 -2.05 -1.46 7.53
C LEU A 61 -0.98 -0.92 8.50
N ASP A 62 -0.30 0.14 8.09
CA ASP A 62 0.49 0.96 8.98
C ASP A 62 -0.40 1.75 9.98
N ASN A 63 0.21 2.44 10.94
CA ASN A 63 -0.53 3.20 11.96
C ASN A 63 -1.00 4.59 11.49
N TYR A 64 -1.18 4.79 10.19
CA TYR A 64 -1.57 6.10 9.68
C TYR A 64 -2.97 6.51 10.17
N HIS A 65 -3.09 7.76 10.62
CA HIS A 65 -4.27 8.25 11.35
C HIS A 65 -5.57 8.20 10.53
N THR A 66 -5.48 8.29 9.21
CA THR A 66 -6.66 8.30 8.34
C THR A 66 -7.46 7.00 8.40
N HIS A 67 -6.85 5.88 8.80
CA HIS A 67 -7.52 4.58 8.88
C HIS A 67 -8.52 4.45 10.03
N LYS A 68 -8.46 5.35 11.03
CA LYS A 68 -9.21 5.24 12.30
C LYS A 68 -10.43 6.17 12.37
N HIS A 69 -10.82 6.76 11.25
CA HIS A 69 -11.93 7.72 11.21
C HIS A 69 -13.30 7.04 11.31
N ASP A 70 -14.27 7.71 11.92
CA ASP A 70 -15.61 7.16 12.18
C ASP A 70 -16.31 6.62 10.93
N ASP A 71 -16.20 7.31 9.79
CA ASP A 71 -16.79 6.88 8.52
C ASP A 71 -16.29 5.49 8.08
N ILE A 72 -15.01 5.19 8.34
CA ILE A 72 -14.41 3.89 8.04
C ILE A 72 -14.95 2.84 9.00
N ASN A 73 -14.99 3.14 10.30
CA ASN A 73 -15.54 2.24 11.31
C ASN A 73 -17.01 1.91 11.03
N GLN A 74 -17.82 2.90 10.68
CA GLN A 74 -19.23 2.71 10.29
C GLN A 74 -19.36 1.82 9.05
N TRP A 75 -18.47 1.97 8.07
CA TRP A 75 -18.46 1.11 6.90
C TRP A 75 -18.06 -0.33 7.25
N LEU A 76 -17.05 -0.52 8.11
CA LEU A 76 -16.60 -1.84 8.57
C LEU A 76 -17.70 -2.59 9.35
N ILE A 77 -18.48 -1.90 10.19
CA ILE A 77 -19.64 -2.50 10.88
C ILE A 77 -20.65 -3.09 9.88
N LYS A 78 -20.87 -2.39 8.75
CA LYS A 78 -21.76 -2.85 7.68
C LYS A 78 -21.12 -3.92 6.78
N ASN A 79 -19.81 -4.14 6.90
CA ASN A 79 -19.02 -5.03 6.06
C ASN A 79 -18.15 -5.96 6.93
N PRO A 80 -18.75 -6.86 7.74
CA PRO A 80 -18.04 -7.65 8.75
C PRO A 80 -17.01 -8.64 8.18
N ARG A 81 -17.03 -8.85 6.86
CA ARG A 81 -16.00 -9.64 6.16
C ARG A 81 -14.65 -8.94 6.04
N VAL A 82 -14.56 -7.65 6.36
CA VAL A 82 -13.34 -6.86 6.24
C VAL A 82 -12.85 -6.51 7.64
N SER A 83 -11.64 -6.94 7.97
CA SER A 83 -10.98 -6.67 9.24
C SER A 83 -9.66 -5.95 9.00
N LEU A 84 -9.49 -4.80 9.66
CA LEU A 84 -8.24 -4.05 9.60
C LEU A 84 -7.34 -4.47 10.76
N HIS A 85 -6.08 -4.75 10.45
CA HIS A 85 -5.02 -5.08 11.40
C HIS A 85 -3.93 -4.03 11.28
N PHE A 86 -3.51 -3.45 12.41
CA PHE A 86 -2.49 -2.42 12.42
C PHE A 86 -1.16 -3.01 12.87
N THR A 87 -0.08 -2.73 12.12
CA THR A 87 1.26 -3.15 12.52
C THR A 87 1.62 -2.55 13.89
N PRO A 88 2.38 -3.23 14.75
CA PRO A 88 2.89 -2.64 15.99
C PRO A 88 3.77 -1.41 15.69
N THR A 89 3.93 -0.53 16.68
CA THR A 89 4.89 0.58 16.59
C THR A 89 6.29 0.04 16.28
N SER A 90 6.99 0.67 15.33
CA SER A 90 8.28 0.20 14.79
C SER A 90 8.24 -1.12 14.01
N GLY A 91 7.05 -1.63 13.69
CA GLY A 91 6.83 -2.85 12.91
C GLY A 91 6.56 -2.64 11.43
N SER A 92 7.07 -1.55 10.80
CA SER A 92 6.78 -1.22 9.40
C SER A 92 7.17 -2.35 8.43
N TRP A 93 8.19 -3.15 8.77
CA TRP A 93 8.62 -4.29 7.98
C TRP A 93 7.54 -5.38 7.82
N LEU A 94 6.51 -5.41 8.68
CA LEU A 94 5.36 -6.31 8.54
C LEU A 94 4.42 -5.88 7.41
N ASN A 95 4.47 -4.62 7.00
CA ASN A 95 3.64 -4.06 5.95
C ASN A 95 4.23 -4.37 4.55
N LEU A 96 4.01 -5.59 4.05
CA LEU A 96 4.63 -6.09 2.82
C LEU A 96 4.33 -5.24 1.57
N VAL A 97 3.25 -4.47 1.54
CA VAL A 97 2.98 -3.56 0.41
C VAL A 97 4.05 -2.48 0.26
N GLU A 98 4.77 -2.12 1.33
CA GLU A 98 5.91 -1.19 1.27
C GLU A 98 7.06 -1.74 0.42
N ILE A 99 7.25 -3.08 0.41
CA ILE A 99 8.22 -3.73 -0.49
C ILE A 99 7.80 -3.50 -1.94
N PHE A 100 6.51 -3.69 -2.25
CA PHE A 100 5.97 -3.42 -3.58
C PHE A 100 6.16 -1.95 -3.97
N PHE A 101 5.88 -1.00 -3.07
CA PHE A 101 6.16 0.42 -3.32
C PHE A 101 7.64 0.69 -3.62
N GLY A 102 8.55 0.02 -2.93
CA GLY A 102 9.99 0.08 -3.23
C GLY A 102 10.35 -0.52 -4.60
N ILE A 103 9.64 -1.53 -5.07
CA ILE A 103 9.83 -2.14 -6.39
C ILE A 103 9.38 -1.19 -7.50
N ILE A 104 8.10 -0.76 -7.48
CA ILE A 104 7.56 0.14 -8.52
C ILE A 104 8.32 1.47 -8.58
N THR A 105 8.74 1.98 -7.42
CA THR A 105 9.56 3.21 -7.36
C THR A 105 10.87 3.05 -8.10
N ARG A 106 11.59 1.93 -7.89
CA ARG A 106 12.90 1.69 -8.52
C ARG A 106 12.80 1.32 -10.00
N GLN A 107 11.75 0.60 -10.39
CA GLN A 107 11.64 0.03 -11.73
C GLN A 107 10.88 0.92 -12.71
N ALA A 108 9.80 1.59 -12.27
CA ALA A 108 8.96 2.41 -13.13
C ALA A 108 9.14 3.92 -12.88
N ILE A 109 9.08 4.35 -11.62
CA ILE A 109 8.97 5.79 -11.30
C ILE A 109 10.32 6.51 -11.46
N ARG A 110 11.40 5.99 -10.86
CA ARG A 110 12.73 6.63 -10.90
C ARG A 110 13.43 6.51 -12.26
N ARG A 111 12.98 5.59 -13.12
CA ARG A 111 13.55 5.37 -14.45
C ARG A 111 12.77 6.06 -15.57
N GLY A 112 11.59 6.58 -15.27
CA GLY A 112 10.75 7.30 -16.22
C GLY A 112 10.92 8.81 -16.09
N SER A 113 10.76 9.51 -17.22
CA SER A 113 10.51 10.95 -17.26
C SER A 113 9.05 11.18 -17.61
N PHE A 114 8.35 12.03 -16.85
CA PHE A 114 6.91 12.25 -17.01
C PHE A 114 6.60 13.74 -17.15
N ASP A 115 5.94 14.11 -18.24
CA ASP A 115 5.57 15.49 -18.54
C ASP A 115 4.27 15.92 -17.84
N SER A 116 3.55 14.96 -17.24
CA SER A 116 2.31 15.22 -16.50
C SER A 116 1.99 14.12 -15.47
N VAL A 117 1.17 14.46 -14.47
CA VAL A 117 0.60 13.47 -13.53
C VAL A 117 -0.17 12.37 -14.25
N LYS A 118 -0.86 12.71 -15.36
CA LYS A 118 -1.61 11.73 -16.16
C LYS A 118 -0.69 10.66 -16.76
N GLN A 119 0.46 11.07 -17.30
CA GLN A 119 1.46 10.13 -17.81
C GLN A 119 2.04 9.26 -16.68
N LEU A 120 2.36 9.86 -15.53
CA LEU A 120 2.83 9.11 -14.36
C LEU A 120 1.81 8.05 -13.91
N ALA A 121 0.53 8.41 -13.79
CA ALA A 121 -0.52 7.49 -13.40
C ALA A 121 -0.74 6.37 -14.43
N ALA A 122 -0.61 6.69 -15.74
CA ALA A 122 -0.69 5.69 -16.80
C ALA A 122 0.49 4.70 -16.74
N ALA A 123 1.71 5.19 -16.47
CA ALA A 123 2.89 4.34 -16.32
C ALA A 123 2.80 3.44 -15.07
N ILE A 124 2.30 3.97 -13.96
CA ILE A 124 2.01 3.18 -12.74
C ILE A 124 1.03 2.06 -13.06
N ARG A 125 -0.09 2.37 -13.72
CA ARG A 125 -1.10 1.39 -14.12
C ARG A 125 -0.50 0.31 -15.03
N THR A 126 0.21 0.72 -16.07
CA THR A 126 0.85 -0.22 -17.03
C THR A 126 1.83 -1.15 -16.31
N PHE A 127 2.61 -0.62 -15.37
CA PHE A 127 3.53 -1.43 -14.57
C PHE A 127 2.77 -2.44 -13.70
N ILE A 128 1.69 -2.03 -13.03
CA ILE A 128 0.90 -2.92 -12.15
C ILE A 128 0.16 -4.00 -12.96
N GLU A 129 -0.36 -3.67 -14.13
CA GLU A 129 -0.95 -4.64 -15.06
C GLU A 129 0.07 -5.70 -15.45
N ALA A 130 1.25 -5.28 -15.94
CA ALA A 130 2.33 -6.21 -16.29
C ALA A 130 2.88 -7.00 -15.08
N TRP A 131 2.91 -6.38 -13.90
CA TRP A 131 3.26 -7.05 -12.64
C TRP A 131 2.27 -8.18 -12.33
N ASN A 132 0.97 -7.88 -12.39
CA ASN A 132 -0.08 -8.82 -12.03
C ASN A 132 -0.14 -10.05 -12.95
N ASP A 133 0.32 -9.92 -14.20
CA ASP A 133 0.43 -11.06 -15.13
C ASP A 133 1.52 -12.07 -14.73
N ARG A 134 2.50 -11.65 -13.91
CA ARG A 134 3.69 -12.43 -13.56
C ARG A 134 3.99 -12.42 -12.07
N CYS A 135 3.03 -11.99 -11.25
CA CYS A 135 3.26 -11.79 -9.84
C CYS A 135 3.52 -13.14 -9.14
N HIS A 136 4.32 -13.08 -8.09
CA HIS A 136 4.61 -14.22 -7.25
C HIS A 136 4.32 -13.87 -5.79
N PRO A 137 4.04 -14.87 -4.95
CA PRO A 137 3.75 -14.65 -3.54
C PRO A 137 4.84 -13.82 -2.85
N PHE A 138 4.42 -13.04 -1.86
CA PHE A 138 5.33 -12.41 -0.92
C PHE A 138 5.36 -13.25 0.35
N SER A 139 6.49 -13.22 1.03
CA SER A 139 6.64 -13.96 2.28
C SER A 139 7.34 -13.06 3.29
N TRP A 140 6.83 -13.06 4.51
CA TRP A 140 7.58 -12.50 5.63
C TRP A 140 8.83 -13.33 5.85
N THR A 141 9.95 -12.66 6.10
CA THR A 141 11.23 -13.32 6.34
C THR A 141 11.34 -13.95 7.73
N LYS A 142 10.51 -13.48 8.67
CA LYS A 142 10.43 -14.01 10.04
C LYS A 142 9.10 -14.72 10.23
N THR A 143 9.14 -15.81 10.99
CA THR A 143 7.98 -16.58 11.41
C THR A 143 7.19 -15.87 12.51
N ALA A 144 5.93 -16.26 12.73
CA ALA A 144 5.13 -15.69 13.82
C ALA A 144 5.82 -15.85 15.19
N ASP A 145 6.43 -17.00 15.44
CA ASP A 145 7.12 -17.31 16.71
C ASP A 145 8.33 -16.42 16.96
N GLU A 146 9.03 -16.01 15.90
CA GLU A 146 10.13 -15.04 16.00
C GLU A 146 9.63 -13.60 16.20
N ILE A 147 8.39 -13.29 15.80
CA ILE A 147 7.84 -11.93 15.81
C ILE A 147 7.13 -11.63 17.10
N LEU A 148 6.27 -12.55 17.56
CA LEU A 148 5.39 -12.35 18.71
C LEU A 148 6.15 -11.87 19.96
N PRO A 149 7.33 -12.42 20.32
CA PRO A 149 8.10 -11.94 21.47
C PRO A 149 8.51 -10.47 21.38
N HIS A 150 8.76 -9.95 20.17
CA HIS A 150 9.17 -8.56 19.92
C HIS A 150 7.98 -7.62 19.69
N ALA A 151 6.83 -8.16 19.30
CA ALA A 151 5.60 -7.38 19.07
C ALA A 151 4.85 -7.09 20.37
N THR A 152 4.99 -7.92 21.40
CA THR A 152 4.44 -7.65 22.73
C THR A 152 5.26 -6.58 23.44
N ARG A 153 4.76 -5.35 23.46
CA ARG A 153 5.23 -4.35 24.42
C ARG A 153 4.95 -4.90 25.82
N LYS A 154 5.99 -5.14 26.65
CA LYS A 154 5.78 -5.29 28.10
C LYS A 154 5.02 -4.04 28.54
N ARG A 155 3.82 -4.22 29.12
CA ARG A 155 3.19 -3.16 29.91
C ARG A 155 4.16 -2.88 31.05
N THR A 156 5.01 -1.86 30.91
CA THR A 156 5.62 -1.22 32.07
C THR A 156 4.50 -0.42 32.71
N SER A 157 3.76 -1.09 33.59
CA SER A 157 3.01 -0.41 34.64
C SER A 157 4.06 0.23 35.53
N ASP A 158 4.07 1.56 35.59
CA ASP A 158 4.44 2.35 36.76
C ASP A 158 3.89 3.77 36.59
N ALA A 159 3.17 4.22 37.63
CA ALA A 159 2.43 5.47 37.84
C ALA A 159 1.03 5.61 37.21
#